data_AF-A0A927TRC0-F1
#
_entry.id   AF-A0A927TRC0-F1
#
_cell.length_a   1.000
_cell.length_b   1.000
_cell.length_c   1.000
_cell.angle_alpha   90.00
_cell.angle_beta   90.00
_cell.angle_gamma   90.00
#
_symmetry.space_group_name_H-M   'P 1'
#
loop_
_entity.id
_entity.type
_entity.pdbx_description
1 polymer ?
#
loop_
_entity_poly.entity_id
_entity_poly.type
_entity_poly.pdbx_seq_one_letter_code
_entity_poly.pdbx_strand_id
1 'polypeptide(L)'
;MKRKNFDRKQLFILIASPVLSLISFVLAYFLDPLNYQEHVSLAAIPAFLLSIIILVIGQIITIHNEVEKVSVDSERIYETVKNYLHVTKMGTPQSAWRYIIERLPILEYVQNTSFNFEDEKEESNERLYDNDVYQQSLKMIAKYVNKGLKWNDIGDASAIERFRQIASSVSKNSKGRYNYKLITQSEPQIGFILLTYKDGTMEVLFNWDFRDIPQDPTVLLSRDSEIYTMFAAQYKSLWRVAVNDYDNNATRSTS
;
A
#
# COMPACT_ATOMS: atom_id res chain seq x y z
N MET A 1 -14.52 -19.95 -25.19
CA MET A 1 -14.45 -21.43 -25.05
C MET A 1 -13.36 -21.94 -24.10
N LYS A 2 -12.22 -21.25 -23.87
CA LYS A 2 -11.11 -21.75 -23.03
C LYS A 2 -11.36 -21.78 -21.49
N ARG A 3 -12.15 -20.86 -20.92
CA ARG A 3 -12.43 -20.82 -19.45
C ARG A 3 -13.15 -22.07 -18.91
N LYS A 4 -14.15 -22.59 -19.63
CA LYS A 4 -14.97 -23.75 -19.20
C LYS A 4 -14.20 -25.07 -19.05
N ASN A 5 -13.10 -25.27 -19.80
CA ASN A 5 -12.31 -26.49 -19.74
C ASN A 5 -11.29 -26.50 -18.59
N PHE A 6 -10.88 -25.33 -18.11
CA PHE A 6 -9.92 -25.19 -17.01
C PHE A 6 -10.59 -25.39 -15.65
N ASP A 7 -11.76 -24.77 -15.43
CA ASP A 7 -12.55 -24.99 -14.19
C ASP A 7 -12.95 -26.45 -14.00
N ARG A 8 -13.23 -27.19 -15.09
CA ARG A 8 -13.51 -28.64 -15.04
C ARG A 8 -12.30 -29.47 -14.63
N LYS A 9 -11.08 -29.10 -15.03
CA LYS A 9 -9.86 -29.81 -14.63
C LYS A 9 -9.54 -29.59 -13.15
N GLN A 10 -9.71 -28.37 -12.65
CA GLN A 10 -9.47 -28.04 -11.25
C GLN A 10 -10.49 -28.73 -10.32
N LEU A 11 -11.77 -28.71 -10.71
CA LEU A 11 -12.82 -29.45 -9.99
C LEU A 11 -12.57 -30.97 -10.01
N PHE A 12 -12.07 -31.50 -11.13
CA PHE A 12 -11.68 -32.91 -11.23
C PHE A 12 -10.51 -33.26 -10.31
N ILE A 13 -9.47 -32.42 -10.24
CA ILE A 13 -8.32 -32.63 -9.35
C ILE A 13 -8.74 -32.55 -7.87
N LEU A 14 -9.60 -31.59 -7.52
CA LEU A 14 -10.12 -31.40 -6.15
C LEU A 14 -10.92 -32.60 -5.64
N ILE A 15 -11.65 -33.28 -6.52
CA ILE A 15 -12.45 -34.48 -6.17
C ILE A 15 -11.62 -35.76 -6.29
N ALA A 16 -10.75 -35.85 -7.30
CA ALA A 16 -9.97 -37.06 -7.55
C ALA A 16 -8.88 -37.30 -6.49
N SER A 17 -8.27 -36.25 -5.94
CA SER A 17 -7.18 -36.38 -4.97
C SER A 17 -7.59 -37.02 -3.62
N PRO A 18 -8.72 -36.64 -2.99
CA PRO A 18 -9.25 -37.36 -1.83
C PRO A 18 -9.60 -38.82 -2.14
N VAL A 19 -10.18 -39.08 -3.31
CA VAL A 19 -10.58 -40.45 -3.73
C VAL A 19 -9.34 -41.33 -3.96
N LEU A 20 -8.31 -40.82 -4.62
CA LEU A 20 -7.03 -41.50 -4.82
C LEU A 20 -6.30 -41.76 -3.50
N SER A 21 -6.32 -40.79 -2.58
CA SER A 21 -5.77 -40.95 -1.22
C SER A 21 -6.45 -42.10 -0.47
N LEU A 22 -7.79 -42.18 -0.53
CA LEU A 22 -8.57 -43.24 0.10
C LEU A 22 -8.31 -44.61 -0.53
N ILE A 23 -8.27 -44.70 -1.86
CA ILE A 23 -7.97 -45.95 -2.58
C ILE A 23 -6.54 -46.41 -2.25
N SER A 24 -5.57 -45.49 -2.22
CA SER A 24 -4.19 -45.83 -1.88
C SER A 24 -4.03 -46.28 -0.44
N PHE A 25 -4.81 -45.72 0.50
CA PHE A 25 -4.86 -46.20 1.88
C PHE A 25 -5.36 -47.64 1.96
N VAL A 26 -6.50 -47.93 1.32
CA VAL A 26 -7.12 -49.26 1.31
C VAL A 26 -6.17 -50.28 0.68
N LEU A 27 -5.60 -49.97 -0.48
CA LEU A 27 -4.68 -50.89 -1.17
C LEU A 27 -3.40 -51.13 -0.37
N ALA A 28 -2.77 -50.07 0.18
CA ALA A 28 -1.54 -50.22 0.97
C ALA A 28 -1.77 -50.97 2.29
N TYR A 29 -2.95 -50.80 2.89
CA TYR A 29 -3.33 -51.51 4.11
C TYR A 29 -3.56 -53.01 3.87
N PHE A 30 -4.23 -53.39 2.78
CA PHE A 30 -4.55 -54.80 2.50
C PHE A 30 -3.45 -55.57 1.76
N LEU A 31 -2.65 -54.90 0.93
CA LEU A 31 -1.53 -55.55 0.22
C LEU A 31 -0.29 -55.67 1.11
N ASP A 32 -0.23 -54.92 2.22
CA ASP A 32 0.85 -54.90 3.21
C ASP A 32 2.24 -55.05 2.56
N PRO A 33 2.65 -54.10 1.69
CA PRO A 33 3.88 -54.21 0.90
C PRO A 33 5.15 -54.29 1.76
N LEU A 34 5.03 -54.02 3.06
CA LEU A 34 6.12 -54.06 4.04
C LEU A 34 6.06 -55.32 4.94
N ASN A 35 5.10 -56.23 4.70
CA ASN A 35 4.97 -57.55 5.34
C ASN A 35 4.92 -57.52 6.88
N TYR A 36 4.07 -56.68 7.46
CA TYR A 36 3.77 -56.61 8.89
C TYR A 36 2.82 -57.74 9.38
N GLN A 37 2.98 -58.96 8.85
CA GLN A 37 2.04 -60.09 8.92
C GLN A 37 1.45 -60.42 10.31
N GLU A 38 2.14 -60.13 11.42
CA GLU A 38 1.66 -60.42 12.79
C GLU A 38 1.08 -59.20 13.55
N HIS A 39 1.23 -57.98 13.01
CA HIS A 39 0.73 -56.75 13.63
C HIS A 39 -0.04 -55.90 12.62
N VAL A 40 -1.24 -56.36 12.29
CA VAL A 40 -2.18 -55.73 11.32
C VAL A 40 -2.47 -54.25 11.65
N SER A 41 -2.38 -53.87 12.94
CA SER A 41 -2.54 -52.48 13.39
C SER A 41 -1.34 -51.59 13.03
N LEU A 42 -0.12 -52.13 12.90
CA LEU A 42 1.07 -51.37 12.51
C LEU A 42 1.09 -51.05 11.00
N ALA A 43 0.53 -51.91 10.15
CA ALA A 43 0.41 -51.67 8.70
C ALA A 43 -0.47 -50.45 8.36
N ALA A 44 -1.38 -50.06 9.27
CA ALA A 44 -2.21 -48.87 9.12
C ALA A 44 -1.41 -47.57 9.15
N ILE A 45 -0.28 -47.53 9.86
CA ILE A 45 0.51 -46.31 10.06
C ILE A 45 1.22 -45.88 8.75
N PRO A 46 1.98 -46.75 8.04
CA PRO A 46 2.56 -46.41 6.74
C PRO A 46 1.50 -46.12 5.67
N ALA A 47 0.39 -46.88 5.65
CA ALA A 47 -0.69 -46.66 4.71
C ALA A 47 -1.36 -45.29 4.91
N PHE A 48 -1.58 -44.89 6.17
CA PHE A 48 -2.12 -43.59 6.53
C PHE A 48 -1.17 -42.46 6.13
N LEU A 49 0.13 -42.60 6.40
CA LEU A 49 1.13 -41.61 6.00
C LEU A 49 1.20 -41.44 4.48
N LEU A 50 1.13 -42.53 3.71
CA LEU A 50 1.08 -42.48 2.24
C LEU A 50 -0.16 -41.72 1.75
N SER A 51 -1.32 -41.96 2.37
CA SER A 51 -2.57 -41.28 2.04
C SER A 51 -2.51 -39.78 2.31
N ILE A 52 -1.86 -39.36 3.40
CA ILE A 52 -1.63 -37.95 3.72
C ILE A 52 -0.71 -37.30 2.69
N ILE A 53 0.40 -37.96 2.33
CA ILE A 53 1.36 -37.42 1.35
C ILE A 53 0.67 -37.18 -0.01
N ILE A 54 -0.14 -38.13 -0.48
CA ILE A 54 -0.91 -38.00 -1.73
C ILE A 54 -1.88 -36.82 -1.65
N LEU A 55 -2.55 -36.64 -0.50
CA LEU A 55 -3.51 -35.56 -0.28
C LEU A 55 -2.80 -34.18 -0.25
N VAL A 56 -1.65 -34.10 0.41
CA VAL A 56 -0.82 -32.88 0.47
C VAL A 56 -0.30 -32.50 -0.91
N ILE A 57 0.20 -33.46 -1.71
CA ILE A 57 0.64 -33.19 -3.09
C ILE A 57 -0.52 -32.69 -3.95
N GLY A 58 -1.70 -33.29 -3.83
CA GLY A 58 -2.92 -32.85 -4.53
C GLY A 58 -3.33 -31.42 -4.16
N GLN A 59 -3.23 -31.06 -2.88
CA GLN A 59 -3.49 -29.69 -2.41
C GLN A 59 -2.45 -28.69 -2.92
N ILE A 60 -1.15 -29.04 -2.89
CA ILE A 60 -0.07 -28.18 -3.39
C ILE A 60 -0.25 -27.86 -4.87
N ILE A 61 -0.61 -28.86 -5.69
CA ILE A 61 -0.87 -28.66 -7.13
C ILE A 61 -2.09 -27.75 -7.34
N THR A 62 -3.13 -27.90 -6.52
CA THR A 62 -4.34 -27.06 -6.62
C THR A 62 -4.04 -25.62 -6.25
N ILE A 63 -3.29 -25.39 -5.16
CA ILE A 63 -2.86 -24.07 -4.72
C ILE A 63 -1.93 -23.43 -5.76
N HIS A 64 -0.97 -24.18 -6.31
CA HIS A 64 -0.05 -23.64 -7.32
C HIS A 64 -0.78 -23.18 -8.59
N ASN A 65 -1.73 -23.99 -9.09
CA ASN A 65 -2.55 -23.61 -10.24
C ASN A 65 -3.46 -22.40 -9.95
N GLU A 66 -3.95 -22.27 -8.72
CA GLU A 66 -4.77 -21.12 -8.30
C GLU A 66 -3.92 -19.85 -8.13
N VAL A 67 -2.70 -19.98 -7.60
CA VAL A 67 -1.71 -18.89 -7.53
C VAL A 67 -1.25 -18.45 -8.92
N GLU A 68 -1.04 -19.38 -9.85
CA GLU A 68 -0.71 -19.06 -11.26
C GLU A 68 -1.88 -18.35 -11.96
N LYS A 69 -3.14 -18.75 -11.68
CA LYS A 69 -4.34 -18.04 -12.14
C LYS A 69 -4.42 -16.62 -11.57
N VAL A 70 -4.16 -16.45 -10.27
CA VAL A 70 -4.10 -15.11 -9.63
C VAL A 70 -2.98 -14.28 -10.22
N SER A 71 -1.84 -14.87 -10.57
CA SER A 71 -0.72 -14.18 -11.23
C SER A 71 -1.07 -13.72 -12.64
N VAL A 72 -1.69 -14.57 -13.46
CA VAL A 72 -2.12 -14.24 -14.84
C VAL A 72 -3.28 -13.24 -14.84
N ASP A 73 -4.26 -13.39 -13.94
CA ASP A 73 -5.33 -12.41 -13.79
C ASP A 73 -4.80 -11.08 -13.23
N SER A 74 -3.78 -11.09 -12.36
CA SER A 74 -3.08 -9.87 -11.90
C SER A 74 -2.28 -9.20 -12.99
N GLU A 75 -1.58 -9.95 -13.86
CA GLU A 75 -0.85 -9.41 -15.01
C GLU A 75 -1.81 -8.81 -16.05
N ARG A 76 -2.97 -9.45 -16.23
CA ARG A 76 -4.04 -8.92 -17.10
C ARG A 76 -4.73 -7.72 -16.49
N ILE A 77 -4.94 -7.68 -15.17
CA ILE A 77 -5.43 -6.50 -14.45
C ILE A 77 -4.39 -5.39 -14.55
N TYR A 78 -3.10 -5.69 -14.36
CA TYR A 78 -1.99 -4.74 -14.51
C TYR A 78 -1.92 -4.14 -15.91
N GLU A 79 -2.01 -4.95 -16.98
CA GLU A 79 -2.02 -4.45 -18.36
C GLU A 79 -3.33 -3.71 -18.70
N THR A 80 -4.47 -4.11 -18.15
CA THR A 80 -5.74 -3.38 -18.34
C THR A 80 -5.72 -2.04 -17.60
N VAL A 81 -5.17 -2.01 -16.39
CA VAL A 81 -4.98 -0.81 -15.58
C VAL A 81 -3.93 0.11 -16.23
N LYS A 82 -2.82 -0.41 -16.74
CA LYS A 82 -1.80 0.35 -17.49
C LYS A 82 -2.32 0.96 -18.79
N ASN A 83 -3.26 0.30 -19.47
CA ASN A 83 -3.89 0.84 -20.68
C ASN A 83 -5.00 1.87 -20.39
N TYR A 84 -5.54 1.91 -19.15
CA TYR A 84 -6.58 2.87 -18.73
C TYR A 84 -6.06 4.01 -17.84
N LEU A 85 -4.96 3.81 -17.12
CA LEU A 85 -4.36 4.83 -16.27
C LEU A 85 -3.42 5.71 -17.11
N HIS A 86 -3.84 6.94 -17.41
CA HIS A 86 -2.95 8.01 -17.89
C HIS A 86 -1.98 8.42 -16.77
N VAL A 87 -1.00 7.56 -16.50
CA VAL A 87 -0.04 7.72 -15.40
C VAL A 87 1.36 7.92 -15.97
N THR A 88 2.01 8.98 -15.51
CA THR A 88 3.41 9.31 -15.81
C THR A 88 4.29 8.90 -14.63
N LYS A 89 5.40 8.22 -14.90
CA LYS A 89 6.39 7.90 -13.86
C LYS A 89 7.20 9.14 -13.52
N MET A 90 7.20 9.54 -12.26
CA MET A 90 7.96 10.70 -11.75
C MET A 90 9.35 10.32 -11.22
N GLY A 91 9.59 9.02 -10.99
CA GLY A 91 10.84 8.52 -10.43
C GLY A 91 10.75 8.37 -8.91
N THR A 92 11.82 8.74 -8.21
CA THR A 92 11.93 8.58 -6.75
C THR A 92 11.07 9.61 -5.98
N PRO A 93 10.78 9.40 -4.69
CA PRO A 93 10.09 10.37 -3.85
C PRO A 93 10.78 11.74 -3.84
N GLN A 94 12.11 11.77 -3.85
CA GLN A 94 12.89 13.00 -3.93
C GLN A 94 12.62 13.77 -5.24
N SER A 95 12.55 13.06 -6.37
CA SER A 95 12.29 13.65 -7.69
C SER A 95 10.87 14.21 -7.76
N ALA A 96 9.90 13.46 -7.26
CA ALA A 96 8.51 13.90 -7.16
C ALA A 96 8.35 15.09 -6.20
N TRP A 97 9.06 15.10 -5.08
CA TRP A 97 9.04 16.21 -4.14
C TRP A 97 9.59 17.49 -4.80
N ARG A 98 10.74 17.42 -5.46
CA ARG A 98 11.29 18.56 -6.21
C ARG A 98 10.30 19.09 -7.26
N TYR A 99 9.63 18.19 -7.98
CA TYR A 99 8.60 18.56 -8.95
C TYR A 99 7.48 19.41 -8.32
N ILE A 100 7.02 19.05 -7.13
CA ILE A 100 5.98 19.78 -6.37
C ILE A 100 6.51 21.15 -5.93
N ILE A 101 7.72 21.18 -5.36
CA ILE A 101 8.31 22.40 -4.81
C ILE A 101 8.55 23.47 -5.89
N GLU A 102 8.95 23.06 -7.09
CA GLU A 102 9.09 23.96 -8.25
C GLU A 102 7.75 24.60 -8.68
N ARG A 103 6.60 23.98 -8.34
CA ARG A 103 5.25 24.40 -8.74
C ARG A 103 4.50 25.19 -7.68
N LEU A 104 5.02 25.32 -6.46
CA LEU A 104 4.42 26.15 -5.41
C LEU A 104 3.94 27.55 -5.87
N PRO A 105 4.62 28.28 -6.78
CA PRO A 105 4.14 29.58 -7.26
C PRO A 105 2.79 29.54 -7.99
N ILE A 106 2.47 28.43 -8.65
CA ILE A 106 1.30 28.28 -9.52
C ILE A 106 0.19 27.40 -8.92
N LEU A 107 0.44 26.81 -7.75
CA LEU A 107 -0.55 26.05 -7.00
C LEU A 107 -1.53 26.98 -6.25
N GLU A 108 -2.78 26.56 -6.17
CA GLU A 108 -3.84 27.19 -5.38
C GLU A 108 -4.10 26.42 -4.08
N TYR A 109 -4.17 25.09 -4.17
CA TYR A 109 -4.49 24.22 -3.04
C TYR A 109 -3.74 22.89 -3.11
N VAL A 110 -3.24 22.45 -1.96
CA VAL A 110 -2.50 21.20 -1.79
C VAL A 110 -3.08 20.38 -0.65
N GLN A 111 -3.23 19.08 -0.88
CA GLN A 111 -3.66 18.11 0.12
C GLN A 111 -2.66 16.96 0.14
N ASN A 112 -1.93 16.82 1.24
CA ASN A 112 -0.77 15.96 1.34
C ASN A 112 -0.96 14.91 2.45
N THR A 113 -0.50 13.68 2.21
CA THR A 113 -0.42 12.62 3.24
C THR A 113 1.02 12.18 3.49
N SER A 114 1.50 12.25 4.73
CA SER A 114 2.82 11.78 5.15
C SER A 114 2.66 10.66 6.18
N PHE A 115 2.68 9.43 5.70
CA PHE A 115 2.59 8.22 6.52
C PHE A 115 3.88 7.40 6.35
N ASN A 116 4.38 6.86 7.44
CA ASN A 116 5.52 5.97 7.49
C ASN A 116 5.18 4.77 8.39
N PHE A 117 5.63 3.58 8.01
CA PHE A 117 5.60 2.46 8.93
C PHE A 117 6.59 2.67 10.09
N GLU A 118 6.32 2.06 11.25
CA GLU A 118 7.14 2.29 12.45
C GLU A 118 8.58 1.80 12.30
N ASP A 119 8.75 0.68 11.62
CA ASP A 119 10.01 0.05 11.21
C ASP A 119 10.72 0.80 10.08
N GLU A 120 10.01 1.63 9.31
CA GLU A 120 10.55 2.35 8.15
C GLU A 120 10.88 3.83 8.43
N LYS A 121 10.76 4.28 9.68
CA LYS A 121 11.04 5.68 10.06
C LYS A 121 12.48 6.09 9.76
N GLU A 122 13.45 5.24 10.05
CA GLU A 122 14.88 5.53 9.83
C GLU A 122 15.19 5.60 8.33
N GLU A 123 14.74 4.62 7.56
CA GLU A 123 14.97 4.55 6.12
C GLU A 123 14.26 5.69 5.36
N SER A 124 13.01 6.00 5.70
CA SER A 124 12.28 7.11 5.08
C SER A 124 12.90 8.49 5.41
N ASN A 125 13.49 8.63 6.60
CA ASN A 125 14.24 9.83 6.96
C ASN A 125 15.52 9.94 6.14
N GLU A 126 16.36 8.91 6.10
CA GLU A 126 17.60 8.90 5.31
C GLU A 126 17.33 9.18 3.83
N ARG A 127 16.31 8.54 3.26
CA ARG A 127 16.03 8.57 1.82
C ARG A 127 15.23 9.79 1.38
N LEU A 128 14.53 10.50 2.26
CA LEU A 128 13.74 11.65 1.86
C LEU A 128 13.79 12.80 2.87
N TYR A 129 13.41 12.55 4.11
CA TYR A 129 13.07 13.64 5.02
C TYR A 129 14.29 14.39 5.56
N ASP A 130 15.44 13.75 5.74
CA ASP A 130 16.68 14.38 6.23
C ASP A 130 17.47 15.09 5.12
N ASN A 131 17.05 14.92 3.87
CA ASN A 131 17.70 15.59 2.74
C ASN A 131 17.53 17.12 2.81
N ASP A 132 18.61 17.85 2.53
CA ASP A 132 18.63 19.32 2.48
C ASP A 132 17.52 19.91 1.62
N VAL A 133 17.21 19.29 0.47
CA VAL A 133 16.15 19.73 -0.44
C VAL A 133 14.79 19.66 0.25
N TYR A 134 14.53 18.57 0.98
CA TYR A 134 13.30 18.39 1.72
C TYR A 134 13.22 19.38 2.90
N GLN A 135 14.29 19.51 3.69
CA GLN A 135 14.32 20.44 4.82
C GLN A 135 14.14 21.91 4.39
N GLN A 136 14.77 22.32 3.29
CA GLN A 136 14.58 23.66 2.71
C GLN A 136 13.15 23.86 2.21
N SER A 137 12.51 22.80 1.72
CA SER A 137 11.15 22.86 1.20
C SER A 137 10.11 23.26 2.25
N LEU A 138 10.31 22.92 3.53
CA LEU A 138 9.41 23.30 4.63
C LEU A 138 9.26 24.83 4.73
N LYS A 139 10.38 25.55 4.61
CA LYS A 139 10.41 27.02 4.57
C LYS A 139 9.78 27.57 3.29
N MET A 140 9.95 26.89 2.16
CA MET A 140 9.33 27.28 0.89
C MET A 140 7.81 27.13 0.94
N ILE A 141 7.29 26.03 1.49
CA ILE A 141 5.86 25.81 1.69
C ILE A 141 5.29 26.95 2.53
N ALA A 142 5.88 27.23 3.70
CA ALA A 142 5.43 28.34 4.55
C ALA A 142 5.46 29.70 3.82
N LYS A 143 6.51 29.98 3.03
CA LYS A 143 6.60 31.18 2.20
C LYS A 143 5.44 31.31 1.21
N TYR A 144 5.05 30.23 0.54
CA TYR A 144 3.94 30.27 -0.43
C TYR A 144 2.56 30.24 0.23
N VAL A 145 2.41 29.58 1.39
CA VAL A 145 1.20 29.72 2.22
C VAL A 145 0.97 31.18 2.61
N ASN A 146 2.04 31.87 3.01
CA ASN A 146 2.00 33.30 3.32
C ASN A 146 1.66 34.18 2.12
N LYS A 147 1.80 33.67 0.89
CA LYS A 147 1.39 34.32 -0.36
C LYS A 147 0.02 33.89 -0.86
N GLY A 148 -0.66 33.03 -0.12
CA GLY A 148 -2.04 32.66 -0.38
C GLY A 148 -2.29 31.20 -0.77
N LEU A 149 -1.26 30.36 -0.90
CA LEU A 149 -1.42 28.92 -1.10
C LEU A 149 -2.18 28.31 0.09
N LYS A 150 -3.18 27.47 -0.17
CA LYS A 150 -3.79 26.61 0.85
C LYS A 150 -3.06 25.27 0.88
N TRP A 151 -2.70 24.79 2.07
CA TRP A 151 -1.97 23.54 2.23
C TRP A 151 -2.50 22.78 3.44
N ASN A 152 -2.97 21.56 3.21
CA ASN A 152 -3.51 20.69 4.25
C ASN A 152 -2.74 19.37 4.32
N ASP A 153 -2.11 19.09 5.45
CA ASP A 153 -1.37 17.86 5.70
C ASP A 153 -2.16 16.87 6.56
N ILE A 154 -2.05 15.59 6.25
CA ILE A 154 -2.41 14.50 7.16
C ILE A 154 -1.14 13.68 7.37
N GLY A 155 -0.84 13.29 8.60
CA GLY A 155 0.26 12.36 8.83
C GLY A 155 0.14 11.61 10.13
N ASP A 156 1.16 10.84 10.45
CA ASP A 156 1.27 10.09 11.71
C ASP A 156 2.22 10.80 12.69
N ALA A 157 2.58 10.11 13.78
CA ALA A 157 3.51 10.60 14.79
C ALA A 157 4.89 10.98 14.22
N SER A 158 5.35 10.36 13.12
CA SER A 158 6.64 10.66 12.51
C SER A 158 6.65 11.99 11.75
N ALA A 159 5.48 12.46 11.29
CA ALA A 159 5.36 13.69 10.51
C ALA A 159 5.17 14.96 11.37
N ILE A 160 4.88 14.80 12.66
CA ILE A 160 4.45 15.89 13.54
C ILE A 160 5.45 17.05 13.61
N GLU A 161 6.75 16.75 13.71
CA GLU A 161 7.79 17.77 13.81
C GLU A 161 7.86 18.61 12.54
N ARG A 162 7.81 17.95 11.38
CA ARG A 162 7.81 18.62 10.07
C ARG A 162 6.60 19.56 9.93
N PHE A 163 5.41 19.10 10.34
CA PHE A 163 4.20 19.91 10.28
C PHE A 163 4.26 21.12 11.23
N ARG A 164 4.79 20.92 12.44
CA ARG A 164 5.00 22.02 13.42
C ARG A 164 6.00 23.05 12.90
N GLN A 165 7.07 22.62 12.21
CA GLN A 165 8.04 23.54 11.59
C GLN A 165 7.39 24.42 10.51
N ILE A 166 6.55 23.86 9.64
CA ILE A 166 5.80 24.65 8.65
C ILE A 166 4.84 25.60 9.37
N ALA A 167 4.03 25.10 10.29
CA ALA A 167 3.03 25.88 11.02
C ALA A 167 3.63 27.09 11.76
N SER A 168 4.79 26.90 12.41
CA SER A 168 5.49 27.97 13.14
C SER A 168 6.06 29.07 12.20
N SER A 169 6.33 28.72 10.94
CA SER A 169 6.83 29.64 9.91
C SER A 169 5.71 30.39 9.16
N VAL A 170 4.44 30.06 9.39
CA VAL A 170 3.29 30.73 8.79
C VAL A 170 2.94 32.00 9.59
N SER A 171 2.83 33.11 8.87
CA SER A 171 2.48 34.43 9.41
C SER A 171 1.09 34.44 10.04
N LYS A 172 0.88 35.31 11.04
CA LYS A 172 -0.42 35.48 11.71
C LYS A 172 -1.57 35.79 10.73
N ASN A 173 -1.28 36.56 9.68
CA ASN A 173 -2.27 36.97 8.67
C ASN A 173 -2.68 35.84 7.72
N SER A 174 -1.92 34.74 7.71
CA SER A 174 -2.18 33.55 6.88
C SER A 174 -2.62 32.35 7.71
N LYS A 175 -2.98 32.56 8.98
CA LYS A 175 -3.54 31.51 9.84
C LYS A 175 -4.78 30.88 9.20
N GLY A 176 -4.83 29.55 9.20
CA GLY A 176 -5.90 28.76 8.57
C GLY A 176 -5.66 28.42 7.10
N ARG A 177 -4.62 28.98 6.45
CA ARG A 177 -4.20 28.52 5.11
C ARG A 177 -3.31 27.29 5.15
N TYR A 178 -2.55 27.12 6.24
CA TYR A 178 -1.89 25.87 6.57
C TYR A 178 -2.66 25.16 7.68
N ASN A 179 -3.07 23.92 7.44
CA ASN A 179 -3.68 23.07 8.46
C ASN A 179 -3.03 21.70 8.42
N TYR A 180 -2.93 21.03 9.55
CA TYR A 180 -2.50 19.64 9.58
C TYR A 180 -3.30 18.86 10.61
N LYS A 181 -3.43 17.56 10.38
CA LYS A 181 -4.06 16.62 11.29
C LYS A 181 -3.23 15.34 11.39
N LEU A 182 -3.42 14.63 12.50
CA LEU A 182 -2.72 13.40 12.80
C LEU A 182 -3.68 12.20 12.78
N ILE A 183 -3.21 11.08 12.27
CA ILE A 183 -3.89 9.79 12.33
C ILE A 183 -3.03 8.85 13.18
N THR A 184 -3.67 8.10 14.07
CA THR A 184 -3.04 7.13 14.96
C THR A 184 -3.09 5.69 14.44
N GLN A 185 -3.60 5.48 13.22
CA GLN A 185 -3.75 4.14 12.64
C GLN A 185 -2.41 3.50 12.33
N SER A 186 -2.32 2.20 12.62
CA SER A 186 -1.19 1.31 12.35
C SER A 186 -1.32 0.57 11.01
N GLU A 187 -2.30 0.92 10.18
CA GLU A 187 -2.56 0.22 8.93
C GLU A 187 -1.83 0.89 7.75
N PRO A 188 -1.35 0.12 6.77
CA PRO A 188 -0.74 0.62 5.54
C PRO A 188 -1.66 1.64 4.85
N GLN A 189 -1.21 2.89 4.73
CA GLN A 189 -1.87 3.87 3.88
C GLN A 189 -0.91 4.26 2.76
N ILE A 190 -1.37 4.11 1.51
CA ILE A 190 -0.63 4.62 0.36
C ILE A 190 -0.47 6.12 0.59
N GLY A 191 0.75 6.60 0.48
CA GLY A 191 0.99 8.02 0.52
C GLY A 191 0.75 8.66 -0.85
N PHE A 192 0.09 9.82 -0.84
CA PHE A 192 -0.22 10.62 -2.01
C PHE A 192 -0.34 12.12 -1.71
N ILE A 193 -0.35 12.93 -2.76
CA ILE A 193 -0.57 14.37 -2.71
C ILE A 193 -1.43 14.82 -3.88
N LEU A 194 -2.46 15.60 -3.57
CA LEU A 194 -3.35 16.22 -4.54
C LEU A 194 -2.92 17.67 -4.73
N LEU A 195 -2.76 18.07 -5.99
CA LEU A 195 -2.38 19.41 -6.38
C LEU A 195 -3.53 20.02 -7.19
N THR A 196 -3.95 21.22 -6.79
CA THR A 196 -4.90 22.05 -7.53
C THR A 196 -4.19 23.33 -7.93
N TYR A 197 -4.15 23.60 -9.24
CA TYR A 197 -3.51 24.77 -9.81
C TYR A 197 -4.47 25.94 -9.88
N LYS A 198 -3.93 27.16 -9.96
CA LYS A 198 -4.72 28.40 -10.08
C LYS A 198 -5.56 28.49 -11.36
N ASP A 199 -5.24 27.70 -12.38
CA ASP A 199 -6.00 27.61 -13.63
C ASP A 199 -7.11 26.54 -13.57
N GLY A 200 -7.27 25.85 -12.44
CA GLY A 200 -8.23 24.77 -12.24
C GLY A 200 -7.70 23.39 -12.63
N THR A 201 -6.48 23.28 -13.16
CA THR A 201 -5.86 21.97 -13.42
C THR A 201 -5.69 21.21 -12.11
N MET A 202 -5.88 19.89 -12.16
CA MET A 202 -5.75 19.00 -11.02
C MET A 202 -4.83 17.83 -11.36
N GLU A 203 -4.00 17.44 -10.42
CA GLU A 203 -3.19 16.23 -10.55
C GLU A 203 -2.95 15.58 -9.18
N VAL A 204 -2.66 14.29 -9.23
CA VAL A 204 -2.34 13.48 -8.06
C VAL A 204 -0.99 12.81 -8.28
N LEU A 205 -0.13 12.90 -7.28
CA LEU A 205 1.07 12.08 -7.18
C LEU A 205 0.85 11.05 -6.08
N PHE A 206 1.15 9.78 -6.32
CA PHE A 206 0.84 8.68 -5.39
C PHE A 206 1.92 7.58 -5.43
N ASN A 207 1.84 6.65 -4.47
CA ASN A 207 2.81 5.57 -4.27
C ASN A 207 4.19 6.13 -3.85
N TRP A 208 4.20 7.04 -2.88
CA TRP A 208 5.43 7.57 -2.28
C TRP A 208 5.70 7.05 -0.86
N ASP A 209 4.94 6.05 -0.43
CA ASP A 209 5.22 5.26 0.77
C ASP A 209 6.50 4.46 0.54
N PHE A 210 7.45 4.60 1.47
CA PHE A 210 8.53 3.65 1.57
C PHE A 210 7.93 2.29 1.94
N ARG A 211 8.59 1.23 1.51
CA ARG A 211 8.24 -0.14 1.86
C ARG A 211 9.53 -0.82 2.25
N ASP A 212 9.42 -1.87 3.06
CA ASP A 212 10.46 -2.80 3.54
C ASP A 212 11.21 -3.57 2.41
N ILE A 213 11.52 -2.88 1.32
CA ILE A 213 12.19 -3.33 0.10
C ILE A 213 13.32 -2.33 -0.17
N PRO A 214 14.55 -2.77 -0.50
CA PRO A 214 15.71 -1.89 -0.65
C PRO A 214 15.66 -0.90 -1.84
N GLN A 215 14.51 -0.74 -2.50
CA GLN A 215 14.34 0.12 -3.68
C GLN A 215 13.38 1.28 -3.37
N ASP A 216 13.73 2.48 -3.85
CA ASP A 216 12.84 3.64 -3.72
C ASP A 216 11.50 3.33 -4.39
N PRO A 217 10.36 3.69 -3.77
CA PRO A 217 9.08 3.55 -4.43
C PRO A 217 9.05 4.46 -5.67
N THR A 218 8.49 3.95 -6.77
CA THR A 218 8.30 4.77 -7.97
C THR A 218 7.03 5.60 -7.79
N VAL A 219 7.19 6.92 -7.69
CA VAL A 219 6.07 7.85 -7.61
C VAL A 219 5.42 7.99 -8.98
N LEU A 220 4.09 7.94 -8.98
CA LEU A 220 3.24 7.99 -10.16
C LEU A 220 2.44 9.28 -10.15
N LEU A 221 2.33 9.95 -11.30
CA LEU A 221 1.53 11.15 -11.49
C LEU A 221 0.36 10.87 -12.42
N SER A 222 -0.84 11.32 -12.08
CA SER A 222 -1.96 11.36 -13.00
C SER A 222 -2.70 12.69 -13.00
N ARG A 223 -3.21 13.06 -14.17
CA ARG A 223 -4.12 14.20 -14.40
C ARG A 223 -5.54 13.74 -14.74
N ASP A 224 -5.78 12.44 -14.71
CA ASP A 224 -7.09 11.88 -14.96
C ASP A 224 -8.06 12.26 -13.82
N SER A 225 -9.23 12.77 -14.19
CA SER A 225 -10.22 13.26 -13.23
C SER A 225 -10.80 12.15 -12.35
N GLU A 226 -10.92 10.92 -12.86
CA GLU A 226 -11.46 9.80 -12.08
C GLU A 226 -10.45 9.36 -11.02
N ILE A 227 -9.17 9.24 -11.40
CA ILE A 227 -8.09 8.92 -10.47
C ILE A 227 -7.96 10.00 -9.40
N TYR A 228 -7.97 11.28 -9.80
CA TYR A 228 -7.93 12.39 -8.86
C TYR A 228 -9.12 12.34 -7.88
N THR A 229 -10.34 12.10 -8.39
CA THR A 229 -11.56 12.04 -7.58
C THR A 229 -11.50 10.90 -6.56
N MET A 230 -10.96 9.74 -6.93
CA MET A 230 -10.75 8.61 -6.03
C MET A 230 -9.84 8.98 -4.85
N PHE A 231 -8.66 9.56 -5.14
CA PHE A 231 -7.73 9.99 -4.08
C PHE A 231 -8.28 11.16 -3.25
N ALA A 232 -9.04 12.09 -3.86
CA ALA A 232 -9.72 13.16 -3.14
C ALA A 232 -10.78 12.63 -2.18
N ALA A 233 -11.54 11.60 -2.57
CA ALA A 233 -12.49 10.92 -1.68
C ALA A 233 -11.77 10.24 -0.52
N GLN A 234 -10.66 9.54 -0.79
CA GLN A 234 -9.83 8.91 0.24
C GLN A 234 -9.27 9.95 1.21
N TYR A 235 -8.68 11.04 0.71
CA TYR A 235 -8.19 12.14 1.55
C TYR A 235 -9.29 12.68 2.46
N LYS A 236 -10.49 12.90 1.92
CA LYS A 236 -11.63 13.41 2.70
C LYS A 236 -12.04 12.43 3.81
N SER A 237 -11.96 11.12 3.55
CA SER A 237 -12.20 10.09 4.56
C SER A 237 -11.14 10.19 5.68
N LEU A 238 -9.86 10.21 5.31
CA LEU A 238 -8.73 10.35 6.24
C LEU A 238 -8.86 11.65 7.06
N TRP A 239 -9.15 12.78 6.42
CA TRP A 239 -9.28 14.08 7.08
C TRP A 239 -10.39 14.11 8.15
N ARG A 240 -11.46 13.33 7.96
CA ARG A 240 -12.58 13.24 8.91
C ARG A 240 -12.21 12.48 10.16
N VAL A 241 -11.43 11.40 10.04
CA VAL A 241 -11.00 10.57 11.17
C VAL A 241 -9.74 11.11 11.85
N ALA A 242 -8.97 11.94 11.15
CA ALA A 242 -7.76 12.55 11.68
C ALA A 242 -8.09 13.61 12.75
N VAL A 243 -7.25 13.62 13.80
CA VAL A 243 -7.36 14.51 14.96
C VAL A 243 -6.45 15.72 14.81
N ASN A 244 -6.82 16.84 15.42
CA ASN A 244 -5.92 18.00 15.48
C ASN A 244 -4.80 17.72 16.49
N ASP A 245 -3.65 18.36 16.31
CA ASP A 245 -2.60 18.38 17.33
C ASP A 245 -3.01 19.32 18.47
N TYR A 246 -3.63 18.77 19.51
CA TYR A 246 -4.17 19.52 20.65
C TYR A 246 -3.09 19.96 21.65
N ASP A 247 -1.91 19.34 21.65
CA ASP A 247 -0.84 19.58 22.65
C ASP A 247 -0.24 20.99 22.56
N ASN A 248 -0.45 21.69 21.45
CA ASN A 248 0.05 23.07 21.25
C ASN A 248 -0.95 24.17 21.67
N ASN A 249 -2.19 23.81 22.01
CA ASN A 249 -3.19 24.78 22.49
C ASN A 249 -3.24 24.88 24.02
N ALA A 250 -2.77 23.85 24.74
CA ALA A 250 -2.85 23.81 26.21
C ALA A 250 -1.79 24.69 26.91
N THR A 251 -0.65 24.96 26.28
CA THR A 251 0.47 25.72 26.88
C THR A 251 0.33 27.24 26.85
N ARG A 252 -0.81 27.79 26.39
CA ARG A 252 -1.06 29.25 26.40
C ARG A 252 -2.07 29.76 27.43
N SER A 253 -2.61 28.89 28.29
CA SER A 253 -3.65 29.29 29.27
C SER A 253 -3.22 29.26 30.73
N THR A 254 -1.92 29.18 31.02
CA THR A 254 -1.39 29.32 32.40
C THR A 254 -0.11 30.15 32.40
N SER A 255 -0.24 31.48 32.32
CA SER A 255 0.74 32.48 32.75
C SER A 255 0.05 33.82 32.92
#